data_AF-A0A1X7VT90-F1
#
_entry.id   AF-A0A1X7VT90-F1
#
_cell.length_a   1.000
_cell.length_b   1.000
_cell.length_c   1.000
_cell.angle_alpha   90.00
_cell.angle_beta   90.00
_cell.angle_gamma   90.00
#
_symmetry.space_group_name_H-M   'P 1'
#
loop_
_entity.id
_entity.type
_entity.pdbx_description
1 polymer ?
#
loop_
_entity_poly.entity_id
_entity_poly.type
_entity_poly.pdbx_seq_one_letter_code
_entity_poly.pdbx_strand_id
1 'polypeptide(L)'
;MTTQLLLCTGKNYCQKKKLYNELIGLISGSQAQLMRVKRIKKKRKPRKYWVRPGRTSLWWDNMRRGETVDEEWKENLRMSKPSFLKLCDELHPFIVRQTTIM
;
A
#
# COMPACT_ATOMS: atom_id res chain seq x y z
N MET A 1 27.62 24.49 20.86
CA MET A 1 28.33 23.32 21.43
C MET A 1 27.35 22.47 22.26
N THR A 2 26.44 21.75 21.61
CA THR A 2 25.41 20.93 22.30
C THR A 2 25.04 19.68 21.50
N THR A 3 25.84 19.28 20.51
CA THR A 3 25.64 18.01 19.78
C THR A 3 26.39 16.82 20.39
N GLN A 4 27.24 17.03 21.40
CA GLN A 4 28.01 15.94 22.03
C GLN A 4 27.34 15.23 23.21
N LEU A 5 26.19 15.70 23.72
CA LEU A 5 25.55 15.07 24.90
C LEU A 5 24.58 13.92 24.58
N LEU A 6 24.29 13.61 23.30
CA LEU A 6 23.38 12.52 22.92
C LEU A 6 24.08 11.19 22.55
N LEU A 7 25.39 11.11 22.70
CA LEU A 7 26.15 9.86 22.49
C LEU A 7 26.37 9.05 23.79
N CYS A 8 26.10 9.63 24.97
CA CYS A 8 26.38 9.00 26.27
C CYS A 8 25.13 8.40 26.97
N THR A 9 24.16 7.91 26.21
CA THR A 9 23.08 7.11 26.82
C THR A 9 22.97 5.77 26.10
N GLY A 10 23.08 4.68 26.86
CA GLY A 10 22.85 3.28 26.43
C GLY A 10 21.40 3.00 26.05
N LYS A 11 20.71 4.00 25.49
CA LYS A 11 19.32 3.91 25.04
C LYS A 11 19.30 3.31 23.64
N ASN A 12 18.46 2.29 23.48
CA ASN A 12 18.25 1.62 22.20
C ASN A 12 17.62 2.58 21.18
N TYR A 13 17.75 2.28 19.88
CA TYR A 13 17.29 3.13 18.78
C TYR A 13 15.84 3.62 18.97
N CYS A 14 14.93 2.74 19.40
CA CYS A 14 13.52 3.08 19.65
C CYS A 14 13.35 4.15 20.75
N GLN A 15 14.16 4.12 21.80
CA GLN A 15 14.11 5.09 22.89
C GLN A 15 14.68 6.44 22.46
N LYS A 16 15.77 6.45 21.68
CA LYS A 16 16.32 7.66 21.06
C LYS A 16 15.32 8.31 20.10
N LYS A 17 14.62 7.51 19.29
CA LYS A 17 13.57 7.97 18.37
C LYS A 17 12.38 8.59 19.11
N LYS A 18 12.00 8.05 20.27
CA LYS A 18 10.91 8.59 21.09
C LYS A 18 11.26 9.98 21.64
N LEU A 19 12.46 10.12 22.21
CA LEU A 19 12.95 11.40 22.73
C LEU A 19 13.12 12.46 21.63
N TYR A 20 13.60 12.08 20.44
CA TYR A 20 13.68 12.98 19.30
C TYR A 20 12.29 13.47 18.85
N ASN A 21 11.31 12.58 18.78
CA ASN A 21 9.94 12.95 18.41
C ASN A 21 9.25 13.83 19.47
N GLU A 22 9.50 13.59 20.75
CA GLU A 22 9.02 14.45 21.85
C GLU A 22 9.66 15.85 21.78
N LEU A 23 10.98 15.93 21.57
CA LEU A 23 11.71 17.19 21.40
C LEU A 23 11.19 18.00 20.20
N ILE A 24 10.96 17.33 19.06
CA ILE A 24 10.39 17.95 17.86
C ILE A 24 8.94 18.45 18.11
N GLY A 25 8.17 17.72 18.92
CA GLY A 25 6.80 18.10 19.29
C GLY A 25 6.73 19.34 20.18
N LEU A 26 7.74 19.59 21.00
CA LEU A 26 7.82 20.77 21.88
C LEU A 26 8.29 22.03 21.13
N ILE A 27 9.17 21.89 20.13
CA ILE A 27 9.75 23.02 19.39
C ILE A 27 8.85 23.50 18.25
N SER A 28 8.02 22.62 17.69
CA SER A 28 7.16 22.96 16.57
C SER A 28 5.68 22.85 16.95
N GLY A 29 4.97 23.98 16.99
CA GLY A 29 3.54 23.98 16.71
C GLY A 29 3.35 23.33 15.34
N SER A 30 2.93 22.07 15.35
CA SER A 30 3.69 21.07 14.59
C SER A 30 3.59 21.23 13.07
N GLN A 31 4.74 21.41 12.42
CA GLN A 31 4.83 21.28 10.95
C GLN A 31 4.22 19.95 10.49
N ALA A 32 4.32 18.90 11.33
CA ALA A 32 3.64 17.63 11.12
C ALA A 32 2.09 17.74 11.12
N GLN A 33 1.47 18.48 12.06
CA GLN A 33 0.03 18.77 12.01
C GLN A 33 -0.33 19.60 10.79
N LEU A 34 0.44 20.64 10.46
CA LEU A 34 0.18 21.45 9.26
C LEU A 34 0.25 20.58 7.99
N MET A 35 1.24 19.71 7.87
CA MET A 35 1.36 18.77 6.76
C MET A 35 0.24 17.73 6.74
N ARG A 36 -0.21 17.25 7.90
CA ARG A 36 -1.35 16.33 8.04
C ARG A 36 -2.66 16.99 7.62
N VAL A 37 -2.93 18.21 8.08
CA VAL A 37 -4.10 19.02 7.70
C VAL A 37 -4.08 19.32 6.21
N LYS A 38 -2.93 19.72 5.65
CA LYS A 38 -2.75 19.92 4.20
C LYS A 38 -3.03 18.64 3.39
N ARG A 39 -2.59 17.47 3.88
CA ARG A 39 -2.86 16.17 3.23
C ARG A 39 -4.34 15.80 3.25
N ILE A 40 -5.03 16.06 4.35
CA ILE A 40 -6.48 15.81 4.50
C ILE A 40 -7.28 16.76 3.59
N LYS A 41 -6.88 18.04 3.51
CA LYS A 41 -7.53 19.04 2.66
C LYS A 41 -7.20 18.92 1.17
N LYS A 42 -6.26 18.06 0.77
CA LYS A 42 -5.90 17.86 -0.63
C LYS A 42 -7.05 17.13 -1.34
N LYS A 43 -7.90 17.89 -2.03
CA LYS A 43 -8.95 17.34 -2.90
C LYS A 43 -8.28 16.38 -3.89
N ARG A 44 -8.66 15.10 -3.82
CA ARG A 44 -8.19 14.11 -4.80
C ARG A 44 -8.73 14.52 -6.16
N LYS A 45 -7.83 14.75 -7.13
CA LYS A 45 -8.26 14.97 -8.52
C LYS A 45 -9.06 13.75 -8.96
N PRO A 46 -10.21 13.92 -9.62
CA PRO A 46 -10.96 12.80 -10.16
C PRO A 46 -10.05 12.00 -11.10
N ARG A 47 -10.09 10.67 -11.00
CA ARG A 47 -9.37 9.79 -11.93
C ARG A 47 -9.98 10.00 -13.31
N LYS A 48 -9.19 10.47 -14.27
CA LYS A 48 -9.65 10.74 -15.64
C LYS A 48 -10.01 9.46 -16.42
N TYR A 49 -9.37 8.35 -16.07
CA TYR A 49 -9.53 7.09 -16.78
C TYR A 49 -9.59 5.92 -15.79
N TRP A 50 -10.54 5.01 -16.01
CA TRP A 50 -10.61 3.73 -15.29
C TRP A 50 -9.57 2.74 -15.81
N VAL A 51 -9.29 2.80 -17.12
CA VAL A 51 -8.23 2.07 -17.80
C VAL A 51 -7.23 3.08 -18.36
N ARG A 52 -5.93 2.90 -18.07
CA ARG A 52 -4.89 3.81 -18.58
C ARG A 52 -4.88 3.76 -20.12
N PRO A 53 -4.97 4.88 -20.84
CA PRO A 53 -4.89 4.88 -22.30
C PRO A 53 -3.54 4.28 -22.74
N GLY A 54 -3.57 3.45 -23.80
CA GLY A 54 -2.42 2.67 -24.26
C GLY A 54 -2.25 1.31 -23.57
N ARG A 55 -3.08 0.95 -22.59
CA ARG A 55 -3.13 -0.42 -22.05
C ARG A 55 -3.92 -1.31 -23.02
N THR A 56 -3.26 -2.29 -23.63
CA THR A 56 -3.88 -3.29 -24.51
C THR A 56 -4.58 -4.37 -23.69
N SER A 57 -5.51 -5.13 -24.27
CA SER A 57 -6.09 -6.32 -23.62
C SER A 57 -5.09 -7.50 -23.55
N LEU A 58 -3.95 -7.37 -24.22
CA LEU A 58 -2.98 -8.45 -24.41
C LEU A 58 -2.44 -9.00 -23.08
N TRP A 59 -2.26 -8.15 -22.06
CA TRP A 59 -1.83 -8.62 -20.73
C TRP A 59 -2.82 -9.63 -20.13
N TRP A 60 -4.12 -9.42 -20.35
CA TRP A 60 -5.15 -10.34 -19.88
C TRP A 60 -5.13 -11.65 -20.68
N ASP A 61 -4.94 -11.56 -21.99
CA ASP A 61 -4.86 -12.73 -22.87
C ASP A 61 -3.61 -13.58 -22.57
N ASN A 62 -2.48 -12.94 -22.27
CA ASN A 62 -1.25 -13.61 -21.84
C ASN A 62 -1.40 -14.23 -20.46
N MET A 63 -2.07 -13.53 -19.53
CA MET A 63 -2.38 -14.08 -18.20
C MET A 63 -3.25 -15.32 -18.28
N ARG A 64 -4.29 -15.27 -19.10
CA ARG A 64 -5.22 -16.38 -19.34
C ARG A 64 -4.52 -17.59 -19.96
N ARG A 65 -3.59 -17.36 -20.89
CA ARG A 65 -2.77 -18.41 -21.51
C ARG A 65 -1.64 -18.92 -20.62
N GLY A 66 -1.41 -18.29 -19.47
CA GLY A 66 -0.34 -18.66 -18.55
C GLY A 66 1.05 -18.22 -18.99
N GLU A 67 1.14 -17.33 -19.98
CA GLU A 67 2.39 -16.78 -20.53
C GLU A 67 2.95 -15.62 -19.69
N THR A 68 2.16 -15.11 -18.73
CA THR A 68 2.56 -13.98 -17.87
C THR A 68 3.54 -14.40 -16.77
N VAL A 69 4.61 -13.63 -16.65
CA VAL A 69 5.66 -13.79 -15.62
C VAL A 69 5.16 -13.31 -14.25
N ASP A 70 5.71 -13.85 -13.16
CA ASP A 70 5.28 -13.54 -11.79
C ASP A 70 5.41 -12.06 -11.41
N GLU A 71 6.40 -11.33 -11.93
CA GLU A 71 6.55 -9.89 -11.69
C GLU A 71 5.36 -9.11 -12.29
N GLU A 72 4.97 -9.45 -13.51
CA GLU A 72 3.83 -8.85 -14.20
C GLU A 72 2.50 -9.25 -13.52
N TRP A 73 2.43 -10.46 -12.96
CA TRP A 73 1.29 -10.90 -12.15
C TRP A 73 1.13 -10.04 -10.90
N LYS A 74 2.22 -9.82 -10.18
CA LYS A 74 2.26 -9.00 -8.97
C LYS A 74 2.02 -7.53 -9.27
N GLU A 75 2.48 -7.01 -10.41
CA GLU A 75 2.21 -5.64 -10.82
C GLU A 75 0.72 -5.41 -11.11
N ASN A 76 0.09 -6.33 -11.85
CA ASN A 76 -1.30 -6.18 -12.29
C ASN A 76 -2.32 -6.49 -11.18
N LEU A 77 -2.14 -7.61 -10.47
CA LEU A 77 -3.10 -8.09 -9.47
C LEU A 77 -2.70 -7.75 -8.03
N ARG A 78 -1.49 -7.21 -7.80
CA ARG A 78 -0.95 -6.88 -6.46
C ARG A 78 -0.85 -8.08 -5.52
N MET A 79 -0.82 -9.28 -6.08
CA MET A 79 -0.69 -10.54 -5.38
C MET A 79 0.07 -11.55 -6.26
N SER A 80 0.60 -12.61 -5.67
CA SER A 80 1.24 -13.68 -6.45
C SER A 80 0.20 -14.58 -7.13
N LYS A 81 0.62 -15.29 -8.18
CA LYS A 81 -0.23 -16.25 -8.89
C LYS A 81 -0.80 -17.35 -7.97
N PRO A 82 -0.03 -17.96 -7.06
CA PRO A 82 -0.58 -18.94 -6.11
C PRO A 82 -1.64 -18.35 -5.18
N SER A 83 -1.44 -17.13 -4.67
CA SER A 83 -2.42 -16.48 -3.81
C SER A 83 -3.72 -16.16 -4.54
N PHE A 84 -3.63 -15.77 -5.82
CA PHE A 84 -4.81 -15.55 -6.65
C PHE A 84 -5.60 -16.83 -6.87
N LEU A 85 -4.93 -17.94 -7.22
CA LEU A 85 -5.61 -19.23 -7.46
C LEU A 85 -6.29 -19.74 -6.19
N LYS A 86 -5.61 -19.65 -5.03
CA LYS A 86 -6.23 -20.00 -3.74
C LYS A 86 -7.50 -19.18 -3.46
N LEU A 87 -7.47 -17.89 -3.76
CA LEU A 87 -8.65 -17.03 -3.61
C LEU A 87 -9.78 -17.44 -4.58
N CYS A 88 -9.44 -17.82 -5.81
CA CYS A 88 -10.41 -18.35 -6.76
C CYS A 88 -11.06 -19.62 -6.24
N ASP A 89 -10.30 -20.56 -5.68
CA ASP A 89 -10.82 -21.81 -5.10
C ASP A 89 -11.76 -21.53 -3.93
N GLU A 90 -11.42 -20.57 -3.06
CA GLU A 90 -12.27 -20.15 -1.94
C GLU A 90 -13.58 -19.48 -2.40
N LEU A 91 -13.53 -18.70 -3.49
CA LEU A 91 -14.69 -17.97 -4.01
C LEU A 91 -15.57 -18.80 -4.95
N HIS A 92 -15.00 -19.81 -5.61
CA HIS A 92 -15.67 -20.62 -6.62
C HIS A 92 -17.03 -21.18 -6.14
N PRO A 93 -17.15 -21.75 -4.93
CA PRO A 93 -18.42 -22.28 -4.43
C PRO A 93 -19.54 -21.22 -4.37
N PHE A 94 -19.19 -19.97 -4.06
CA PHE A 94 -20.16 -18.88 -3.93
C PHE A 94 -20.57 -18.28 -5.28
N ILE A 95 -19.67 -18.32 -6.26
CA ILE A 95 -19.94 -17.83 -7.62
C ILE A 95 -20.76 -18.84 -8.40
N VAL A 96 -20.46 -20.13 -8.24
CA VAL A 96 -21.14 -21.22 -8.97
C VAL A 96 -22.61 -21.33 -8.60
N ARG A 97 -23.03 -20.85 -7.42
CA ARG A 97 -24.42 -20.88 -6.92
C ARG A 97 -25.12 -22.20 -7.30
N GLN A 98 -24.92 -23.24 -6.49
CA GLN A 98 -25.87 -24.36 -6.48
C GLN A 98 -27.28 -23.78 -6.39
N THR A 99 -28.16 -24.26 -7.27
CA THR A 99 -29.50 -23.73 -7.48
C THR A 99 -30.26 -23.71 -6.14
N THR A 100 -30.40 -22.54 -5.52
CA THR A 100 -31.41 -22.32 -4.49
C THR A 100 -32.77 -22.18 -5.18
N ILE A 101 -33.27 -23.29 -5.72
CA ILE A 101 -34.70 -23.42 -5.97
C ILE A 101 -35.33 -23.56 -4.58
N MET A 102 -36.03 -22.51 -4.13
CA MET A 102 -37.07 -22.65 -3.12
C MET A 102 -38.33 -23.15 -3.79
#